data_AF-E3H2R9-F1
#
_entry.id   AF-E3H2R9-F1
#
_cell.length_a   1.000
_cell.length_b   1.000
_cell.length_c   1.000
_cell.angle_alpha   90.00
_cell.angle_beta   90.00
_cell.angle_gamma   90.00
#
_symmetry.space_group_name_H-M   'P 1'
#
loop_
_entity.id
_entity.type
_entity.pdbx_description
1 polymer ?
#
loop_
_entity_poly.entity_id
_entity_poly.type
_entity_poly.pdbx_seq_one_letter_code
_entity_poly.pdbx_strand_id
1 'polypeptide(L)'
;MSNAYSELVARISGGEALTRDEAQSLLSTEDGQDFALIEAASALRRQEFRNVIAIHTEDEELAEALGTRSISIDSYEILDISQDIDSHELADRMVALGAGKSTGITVKLPQQAVPMTLMRILSVLRLAAPDKVIHLPEGYEESLRSLASLAMHIVSAITITDDIERWPLVNETLKALRHGGIVIAGSGSRDALAGYLAYLSELGVDLMGHREARGSACGSVDGGGCCGGHESEPAASSGGCGCGSGGCGSDSVSTEQHAHSEGGCCGGHNSAQPVETPKPAASGGCGCGSGGCGSA
;
A
#
# COMPACT_ATOMS: atom_id res chain seq x y z
N MET A 1 -6.49 15.31 -8.19
CA MET A 1 -5.77 16.54 -7.78
C MET A 1 -6.71 17.66 -7.33
N SER A 2 -6.42 18.27 -6.18
CA SER A 2 -6.90 19.63 -5.85
C SER A 2 -6.04 20.65 -6.61
N ASN A 3 -6.60 21.81 -6.98
CA ASN A 3 -5.85 22.82 -7.74
C ASN A 3 -4.56 23.26 -7.03
N ALA A 4 -4.59 23.36 -5.69
CA ALA A 4 -3.46 23.78 -4.88
C ALA A 4 -2.20 22.92 -5.07
N TYR A 5 -2.31 21.58 -5.11
CA TYR A 5 -1.14 20.72 -5.35
C TYR A 5 -0.68 20.77 -6.81
N SER A 6 -1.58 20.95 -7.77
CA SER A 6 -1.21 21.12 -9.18
C SER A 6 -0.46 22.42 -9.43
N GLU A 7 -0.90 23.52 -8.81
CA GLU A 7 -0.21 24.82 -8.84
C GLU A 7 1.15 24.73 -8.15
N LEU A 8 1.25 24.06 -6.99
CA LEU A 8 2.52 23.82 -6.29
C LEU A 8 3.51 23.03 -7.15
N VAL A 9 3.08 21.93 -7.78
CA VAL A 9 3.93 21.14 -8.68
C VAL A 9 4.38 21.97 -9.88
N ALA A 10 3.47 22.72 -10.52
CA ALA A 10 3.83 23.57 -11.66
C ALA A 10 4.88 24.64 -11.28
N ARG A 11 4.77 25.22 -10.08
CA ARG A 11 5.70 26.21 -9.54
C ARG A 11 7.09 25.60 -9.26
N ILE A 12 7.13 24.43 -8.62
CA ILE A 12 8.38 23.70 -8.33
C ILE A 12 9.04 23.21 -9.63
N SER A 13 8.27 22.68 -10.57
CA SER A 13 8.74 22.33 -11.93
C SER A 13 9.25 23.54 -12.71
N GLY A 14 8.85 24.77 -12.35
CA GLY A 14 9.38 26.02 -12.88
C GLY A 14 10.73 26.45 -12.27
N GLY A 15 11.25 25.72 -11.28
CA GLY A 15 12.51 25.99 -10.60
C GLY A 15 12.38 26.80 -9.29
N GLU A 16 11.16 27.05 -8.81
CA GLU A 16 10.97 27.68 -7.50
C GLU A 16 11.10 26.65 -6.36
N ALA A 17 12.01 26.89 -5.42
CA ALA A 17 12.21 26.01 -4.27
C ALA A 17 10.99 26.02 -3.32
N LEU A 18 10.70 24.88 -2.70
CA LEU A 18 9.72 24.78 -1.62
C LEU A 18 10.20 25.59 -0.41
N THR A 19 9.35 26.43 0.16
CA THR A 19 9.71 27.21 1.36
C THR A 19 9.56 26.38 2.64
N ARG A 20 10.25 26.80 3.72
CA ARG A 20 10.17 26.17 5.05
C ARG A 20 8.73 26.05 5.57
N ASP A 21 7.99 27.15 5.49
CA ASP A 21 6.64 27.23 6.06
C ASP A 21 5.65 26.37 5.26
N GLU A 22 5.84 26.26 3.94
CA GLU A 22 5.09 25.33 3.09
C GLU A 22 5.46 23.88 3.41
N ALA A 23 6.75 23.55 3.54
CA ALA A 23 7.19 22.20 3.93
C ALA A 23 6.63 21.80 5.30
N GLN A 24 6.65 22.69 6.29
CA GLN A 24 6.06 22.46 7.61
C GLN A 24 4.54 22.26 7.52
N SER A 25 3.82 23.11 6.79
CA SER A 25 2.38 22.97 6.56
C SER A 25 2.03 21.63 5.89
N LEU A 26 2.84 21.21 4.92
CA LEU A 26 2.76 19.93 4.22
C LEU A 26 3.23 18.73 5.06
N LEU A 27 3.90 18.93 6.19
CA LEU A 27 4.14 17.86 7.17
C LEU A 27 2.99 17.75 8.18
N SER A 28 2.41 18.88 8.60
CA SER A 28 1.39 18.94 9.67
C SER A 28 -0.09 18.90 9.22
N THR A 29 -0.43 18.80 7.93
CA THR A 29 -1.86 18.69 7.51
C THR A 29 -2.45 17.35 7.95
N GLU A 30 -3.48 17.37 8.80
CA GLU A 30 -4.20 16.17 9.25
C GLU A 30 -5.30 15.72 8.27
N ASP A 31 -5.69 16.59 7.34
CA ASP A 31 -6.73 16.29 6.34
C ASP A 31 -6.29 15.17 5.39
N GLY A 32 -7.24 14.33 4.98
CA GLY A 32 -7.07 13.15 4.11
C GLY A 32 -6.64 13.41 2.65
N GLN A 33 -5.73 14.37 2.47
CA GLN A 33 -5.10 14.81 1.23
C GLN A 33 -3.80 14.04 0.91
N ASP A 34 -3.36 13.12 1.77
CA ASP A 34 -2.10 12.36 1.59
C ASP A 34 -1.98 11.76 0.18
N PHE A 35 -3.07 11.18 -0.37
CA PHE A 35 -3.04 10.63 -1.73
C PHE A 35 -2.88 11.69 -2.81
N ALA A 36 -3.40 12.91 -2.63
CA ALA A 36 -3.19 14.01 -3.56
C ALA A 36 -1.76 14.58 -3.46
N LEU A 37 -1.17 14.57 -2.27
CA LEU A 37 0.24 14.91 -2.04
C LEU A 37 1.19 13.86 -2.65
N ILE A 38 0.86 12.57 -2.50
CA ILE A 38 1.57 11.44 -3.14
C ILE A 38 1.44 11.52 -4.68
N GLU A 39 0.24 11.83 -5.21
CA GLU A 39 0.01 12.03 -6.65
C GLU A 39 0.90 13.16 -7.20
N ALA A 40 0.96 14.29 -6.48
CA ALA A 40 1.78 15.46 -6.81
C ALA A 40 3.29 15.15 -6.80
N ALA A 41 3.80 14.56 -5.72
CA ALA A 41 5.18 14.12 -5.62
C ALA A 41 5.54 13.08 -6.70
N SER A 42 4.60 12.19 -7.02
CA SER A 42 4.80 11.19 -8.06
C SER A 42 4.84 11.77 -9.47
N ALA A 43 4.03 12.78 -9.76
CA ALA A 43 4.10 13.52 -11.02
C ALA A 43 5.47 14.20 -11.20
N LEU A 44 5.96 14.86 -10.15
CA LEU A 44 7.26 15.53 -10.13
C LEU A 44 8.42 14.53 -10.32
N ARG A 45 8.41 13.38 -9.62
CA ARG A 45 9.41 12.32 -9.85
C ARG A 45 9.37 11.80 -11.29
N ARG A 46 8.19 11.61 -11.89
CA ARG A 46 8.08 11.19 -13.31
C ARG A 46 8.58 12.25 -14.30
N GLN A 47 8.52 13.54 -13.96
CA GLN A 47 9.09 14.59 -14.80
C GLN A 47 10.62 14.48 -14.85
N GLU A 48 11.26 14.38 -13.69
CA GLU A 48 12.74 14.40 -13.59
C GLU A 48 13.37 13.04 -13.93
N PHE A 49 12.82 11.93 -13.43
CA PHE A 49 13.41 10.59 -13.54
C PHE A 49 12.70 9.68 -14.56
N ARG A 50 11.62 10.15 -15.19
CA ARG A 50 10.71 9.31 -16.00
C ARG A 50 10.24 8.11 -15.16
N ASN A 51 9.92 6.98 -15.78
CA ASN A 51 9.60 5.74 -15.08
C ASN A 51 10.87 4.92 -14.79
N VAL A 52 12.00 5.55 -14.40
CA VAL A 52 13.26 4.84 -14.12
C VAL A 52 13.59 4.86 -12.62
N ILE A 53 14.05 3.74 -12.09
CA ILE A 53 14.57 3.60 -10.72
C ILE A 53 15.97 3.00 -10.75
N ALA A 54 16.90 3.48 -9.91
CA ALA A 54 18.18 2.82 -9.70
C ALA A 54 18.05 1.72 -8.64
N ILE A 55 18.78 0.63 -8.81
CA ILE A 55 18.97 -0.39 -7.78
C ILE A 55 20.44 -0.37 -7.38
N HIS A 56 20.70 -0.27 -6.09
CA HIS A 56 22.02 -0.45 -5.49
C HIS A 56 22.07 -1.81 -4.81
N THR A 57 23.22 -2.46 -4.87
CA THR A 57 23.54 -3.66 -4.11
C THR A 57 25.07 -3.76 -3.97
N GLU A 58 25.53 -4.45 -2.94
CA GLU A 58 26.95 -4.69 -2.70
C GLU A 58 27.45 -5.97 -3.42
N ASP A 59 26.53 -6.86 -3.84
CA ASP A 59 26.83 -8.07 -4.60
C ASP A 59 26.93 -7.77 -6.12
N GLU A 60 28.10 -8.03 -6.70
CA GLU A 60 28.37 -7.84 -8.14
C GLU A 60 27.64 -8.86 -9.03
N GLU A 61 27.45 -10.10 -8.59
CA GLU A 61 26.73 -11.16 -9.32
C GLU A 61 25.22 -10.83 -9.36
N LEU A 62 24.66 -10.38 -8.23
CA LEU A 62 23.29 -9.88 -8.16
C LEU A 62 23.10 -8.62 -9.03
N ALA A 63 24.06 -7.70 -9.03
CA ALA A 63 24.01 -6.52 -9.89
C ALA A 63 24.01 -6.90 -11.39
N GLU A 64 24.83 -7.87 -11.80
CA GLU A 64 24.86 -8.39 -13.17
C GLU A 64 23.54 -9.11 -13.54
N ALA A 65 23.00 -9.94 -12.64
CA ALA A 65 21.74 -10.65 -12.81
C ALA A 65 20.56 -9.70 -13.02
N LEU A 66 20.48 -8.61 -12.24
CA LEU A 66 19.51 -7.53 -12.41
C LEU A 66 19.78 -6.66 -13.66
N GLY A 67 20.96 -6.78 -14.25
CA GLY A 67 21.43 -5.94 -15.35
C GLY A 67 21.67 -4.49 -14.96
N THR A 68 21.83 -4.20 -13.66
CA THR A 68 22.16 -2.86 -13.19
C THR A 68 23.68 -2.67 -13.14
N ARG A 69 24.12 -1.50 -12.69
CA ARG A 69 25.52 -1.26 -12.32
C ARG A 69 25.50 -0.75 -10.89
N SER A 70 26.34 -1.29 -10.01
CA SER A 70 26.48 -0.70 -8.69
C SER A 70 27.02 0.73 -8.82
N ILE A 71 26.24 1.69 -8.32
CA ILE A 71 26.58 3.12 -8.31
C ILE A 71 26.94 3.48 -6.87
N SER A 72 28.13 4.05 -6.67
CA SER A 72 28.60 4.48 -5.36
C SER A 72 27.70 5.55 -4.75
N ILE A 73 27.18 5.25 -3.55
CA ILE A 73 26.20 6.06 -2.81
C ILE A 73 26.87 7.25 -2.09
N ASP A 74 28.21 7.27 -2.01
CA ASP A 74 29.05 8.18 -1.20
C ASP A 74 28.82 9.69 -1.42
N SER A 75 28.09 10.08 -2.47
CA SER A 75 27.73 11.47 -2.77
C SER A 75 26.34 11.89 -2.24
N TYR A 76 25.60 11.00 -1.59
CA TYR A 76 24.26 11.26 -1.07
C TYR A 76 24.29 11.80 0.36
N GLU A 77 23.51 12.84 0.62
CA GLU A 77 23.29 13.33 1.98
C GLU A 77 22.31 12.40 2.72
N ILE A 78 22.42 12.30 4.05
CA ILE A 78 21.57 11.41 4.84
C ILE A 78 20.46 12.21 5.51
N LEU A 79 19.20 11.87 5.19
CA LEU A 79 18.02 12.23 5.95
C LEU A 79 17.66 11.08 6.90
N ASP A 80 18.16 11.16 8.12
CA ASP A 80 17.83 10.19 9.17
C ASP A 80 16.58 10.66 9.91
N ILE A 81 15.48 9.92 9.74
CA ILE A 81 14.20 10.09 10.46
C ILE A 81 13.91 8.85 11.33
N SER A 82 14.89 7.99 11.57
CA SER A 82 14.78 6.86 12.50
C SER A 82 14.78 7.29 13.97
N GLN A 83 15.17 8.55 14.22
CA GLN A 83 15.15 9.23 15.51
C GLN A 83 13.96 10.20 15.56
N ASP A 84 13.44 10.45 16.76
CA ASP A 84 12.40 11.46 16.96
C ASP A 84 12.93 12.85 16.56
N ILE A 85 12.39 13.39 15.47
CA ILE A 85 12.69 14.72 14.94
C ILE A 85 11.38 15.49 14.81
N ASP A 86 11.34 16.74 15.25
CA ASP A 86 10.10 17.53 15.17
C ASP A 86 9.82 18.02 13.75
N SER A 87 8.56 18.39 13.48
CA SER A 87 8.13 18.78 12.13
C SER A 87 8.72 20.09 11.61
N HIS A 88 9.18 20.99 12.49
CA HIS A 88 9.90 22.21 12.08
C HIS A 88 11.35 21.88 11.73
N GLU A 89 12.06 21.12 12.57
CA GLU A 89 13.43 20.68 12.27
C GLU A 89 13.47 19.83 10.99
N LEU A 90 12.48 18.95 10.78
CA LEU A 90 12.35 18.16 9.56
C LEU A 90 12.13 19.05 8.32
N ALA A 91 11.27 20.08 8.42
CA ALA A 91 11.04 21.03 7.34
C ALA A 91 12.31 21.82 6.98
N ASP A 92 13.03 22.33 7.98
CA ASP A 92 14.32 23.00 7.79
C ASP A 92 15.33 22.09 7.07
N ARG A 93 15.46 20.84 7.54
CA ARG A 93 16.38 19.86 6.97
C ARG A 93 16.01 19.48 5.54
N MET A 94 14.72 19.33 5.21
CA MET A 94 14.27 19.05 3.84
C MET A 94 14.62 20.18 2.87
N VAL A 95 14.37 21.44 3.25
CA VAL A 95 14.69 22.60 2.41
C VAL A 95 16.20 22.78 2.25
N ALA A 96 16.97 22.59 3.33
CA ALA A 96 18.43 22.61 3.28
C ALA A 96 19.01 21.51 2.36
N LEU A 97 18.48 20.29 2.43
CA LEU A 97 18.85 19.18 1.54
C LEU A 97 18.50 19.47 0.07
N GLY A 98 17.34 20.06 -0.20
CA GLY A 98 16.94 20.51 -1.53
C GLY A 98 17.93 21.52 -2.12
N ALA A 99 18.30 22.54 -1.34
CA ALA A 99 19.29 23.55 -1.73
C ALA A 99 20.76 23.06 -1.71
N GLY A 100 21.03 21.88 -1.18
CA GLY A 100 22.37 21.28 -1.10
C GLY A 100 22.97 20.93 -2.46
N LYS A 101 24.26 20.62 -2.52
CA LYS A 101 24.97 20.25 -3.78
C LYS A 101 25.01 18.75 -4.07
N SER A 102 24.45 17.93 -3.18
CA SER A 102 24.33 16.47 -3.37
C SER A 102 23.47 16.10 -4.57
N THR A 103 23.84 14.99 -5.21
CA THR A 103 23.11 14.34 -6.30
C THR A 103 21.91 13.51 -5.81
N GLY A 104 21.90 13.14 -4.52
CA GLY A 104 20.88 12.29 -3.93
C GLY A 104 20.81 12.41 -2.41
N ILE A 105 19.77 11.79 -1.85
CA ILE A 105 19.43 11.81 -0.43
C ILE A 105 19.04 10.39 -0.02
N THR A 106 19.80 9.78 0.90
CA THR A 106 19.43 8.50 1.53
C THR A 106 18.52 8.76 2.73
N VAL A 107 17.30 8.20 2.71
CA VAL A 107 16.31 8.39 3.78
C VAL A 107 16.26 7.14 4.66
N LYS A 108 16.68 7.27 5.93
CA LYS A 108 16.59 6.16 6.91
C LYS A 108 15.25 6.21 7.62
N LEU A 109 14.44 5.18 7.43
CA LEU A 109 13.09 5.07 8.00
C LEU A 109 13.11 4.39 9.39
N PRO A 110 12.24 4.79 10.33
CA PRO A 110 12.01 4.07 11.57
C PRO A 110 11.16 2.80 11.32
N GLN A 111 11.54 1.68 11.93
CA GLN A 111 10.80 0.42 11.83
C GLN A 111 9.39 0.49 12.44
N GLN A 112 9.16 1.38 13.41
CA GLN A 112 7.93 1.50 14.19
C GLN A 112 7.24 2.86 13.98
N ALA A 113 6.90 3.18 12.74
CA ALA A 113 6.04 4.31 12.39
C ALA A 113 4.77 3.91 11.65
N VAL A 114 3.84 4.87 11.53
CA VAL A 114 2.65 4.78 10.69
C VAL A 114 3.07 4.92 9.22
N PRO A 115 2.83 3.94 8.33
CA PRO A 115 3.34 3.98 6.96
C PRO A 115 2.85 5.19 6.14
N MET A 116 1.62 5.69 6.39
CA MET A 116 1.11 6.90 5.74
C MET A 116 1.93 8.15 6.11
N THR A 117 2.39 8.28 7.36
CA THR A 117 3.27 9.37 7.79
C THR A 117 4.61 9.31 7.07
N LEU A 118 5.18 8.10 6.86
CA LEU A 118 6.41 7.94 6.08
C LEU A 118 6.19 8.30 4.60
N MET A 119 5.08 7.87 3.99
CA MET A 119 4.71 8.24 2.62
C MET A 119 4.54 9.75 2.45
N ARG A 120 3.96 10.42 3.44
CA ARG A 120 3.82 11.88 3.50
C ARG A 120 5.19 12.56 3.56
N ILE A 121 6.06 12.13 4.47
CA ILE A 121 7.44 12.63 4.59
C ILE A 121 8.23 12.47 3.27
N LEU A 122 8.15 11.29 2.63
CA LEU A 122 8.78 11.05 1.33
C LEU A 122 8.20 11.95 0.22
N SER A 123 6.90 12.23 0.27
CA SER A 123 6.24 13.12 -0.70
C SER A 123 6.69 14.57 -0.53
N VAL A 124 6.77 15.08 0.70
CA VAL A 124 7.29 16.44 0.97
C VAL A 124 8.78 16.54 0.60
N LEU A 125 9.58 15.52 0.88
CA LEU A 125 10.98 15.47 0.46
C LEU A 125 11.13 15.58 -1.07
N ARG A 126 10.27 14.88 -1.84
CA ARG A 126 10.26 14.97 -3.31
C ARG A 126 9.87 16.35 -3.82
N LEU A 127 9.00 17.08 -3.12
CA LEU A 127 8.68 18.47 -3.44
C LEU A 127 9.83 19.43 -3.07
N ALA A 128 10.54 19.18 -1.96
CA ALA A 128 11.69 19.98 -1.54
C ALA A 128 12.95 19.75 -2.40
N ALA A 129 13.12 18.53 -2.93
CA ALA A 129 14.27 18.08 -3.70
C ALA A 129 13.82 17.37 -5.00
N PRO A 130 13.26 18.12 -5.97
CA PRO A 130 12.71 17.56 -7.21
C PRO A 130 13.73 16.77 -8.02
N ASP A 131 14.89 17.37 -8.25
CA ASP A 131 15.98 16.95 -9.12
C ASP A 131 16.91 15.88 -8.50
N LYS A 132 16.72 15.56 -7.21
CA LYS A 132 17.62 14.68 -6.46
C LYS A 132 17.20 13.23 -6.46
N VAL A 133 18.18 12.33 -6.44
CA VAL A 133 17.92 10.89 -6.27
C VAL A 133 17.53 10.61 -4.83
N ILE A 134 16.23 10.48 -4.55
CA ILE A 134 15.77 9.97 -3.25
C ILE A 134 16.01 8.45 -3.22
N HIS A 135 16.79 8.00 -2.25
CA HIS A 135 17.23 6.63 -2.06
C HIS A 135 16.67 6.04 -0.76
N LEU A 136 16.11 4.83 -0.84
CA LEU A 136 15.77 4.02 0.34
C LEU A 136 16.83 2.93 0.56
N PRO A 137 17.49 2.90 1.74
CA PRO A 137 18.37 1.80 2.11
C PRO A 137 17.54 0.56 2.47
N GLU A 138 18.22 -0.58 2.62
CA GLU A 138 17.61 -1.86 3.05
C GLU A 138 16.76 -1.71 4.33
N GLY A 139 15.66 -2.46 4.44
CA GLY A 139 14.73 -2.41 5.57
C GLY A 139 13.57 -1.43 5.41
N TYR A 140 13.40 -0.87 4.21
CA TYR A 140 12.30 0.05 3.92
C TYR A 140 10.97 -0.70 3.72
N GLU A 141 11.01 -1.97 3.29
CA GLU A 141 9.86 -2.84 3.11
C GLU A 141 9.11 -3.09 4.42
N GLU A 142 9.80 -3.36 5.52
CA GLU A 142 9.20 -3.58 6.85
C GLU A 142 8.61 -2.28 7.44
N SER A 143 9.21 -1.15 7.08
CA SER A 143 8.81 0.20 7.52
C SER A 143 7.55 0.67 6.79
N LEU A 144 7.48 0.48 5.47
CA LEU A 144 6.37 0.92 4.60
C LEU A 144 5.28 -0.14 4.40
N ARG A 145 5.60 -1.42 4.60
CA ARG A 145 4.69 -2.58 4.52
C ARG A 145 3.95 -2.59 3.18
N SER A 146 2.62 -2.60 3.20
CA SER A 146 1.78 -2.55 1.98
C SER A 146 1.94 -1.29 1.12
N LEU A 147 2.58 -0.22 1.63
CA LEU A 147 2.85 1.01 0.88
C LEU A 147 4.22 1.02 0.20
N ALA A 148 5.06 -0.01 0.37
CA ALA A 148 6.37 -0.09 -0.29
C ALA A 148 6.26 0.02 -1.81
N SER A 149 5.25 -0.62 -2.42
CA SER A 149 4.95 -0.50 -3.85
C SER A 149 4.54 0.93 -4.27
N LEU A 150 3.78 1.64 -3.42
CA LEU A 150 3.39 3.02 -3.67
C LEU A 150 4.59 3.99 -3.56
N ALA A 151 5.52 3.73 -2.65
CA ALA A 151 6.75 4.52 -2.50
C ALA A 151 7.63 4.51 -3.76
N MET A 152 7.60 3.42 -4.56
CA MET A 152 8.32 3.33 -5.84
C MET A 152 7.88 4.39 -6.85
N HIS A 153 6.72 5.02 -6.65
CA HIS A 153 6.24 6.13 -7.47
C HIS A 153 6.79 7.50 -7.03
N ILE A 154 7.47 7.60 -5.89
CA ILE A 154 8.06 8.82 -5.30
C ILE A 154 9.60 8.76 -5.31
N VAL A 155 10.19 7.62 -4.95
CA VAL A 155 11.65 7.47 -4.80
C VAL A 155 12.34 7.20 -6.15
N SER A 156 13.63 7.51 -6.24
CA SER A 156 14.43 7.33 -7.47
C SER A 156 15.42 6.17 -7.39
N ALA A 157 15.72 5.69 -6.18
CA ALA A 157 16.64 4.58 -5.96
C ALA A 157 16.25 3.72 -4.74
N ILE A 158 16.63 2.44 -4.76
CA ILE A 158 16.51 1.51 -3.63
C ILE A 158 17.77 0.67 -3.48
N THR A 159 18.08 0.22 -2.26
CA THR A 159 19.04 -0.87 -2.02
C THR A 159 18.31 -2.21 -2.05
N ILE A 160 18.93 -3.22 -2.66
CA ILE A 160 18.51 -4.62 -2.62
C ILE A 160 19.67 -5.47 -2.07
N THR A 161 19.33 -6.41 -1.20
CA THR A 161 20.23 -7.34 -0.53
C THR A 161 20.31 -8.69 -1.25
N ASP A 162 21.46 -9.37 -1.12
CA ASP A 162 21.70 -10.76 -1.51
C ASP A 162 21.22 -11.77 -0.45
N ASP A 163 20.83 -11.29 0.75
CA ASP A 163 20.32 -12.13 1.84
C ASP A 163 19.16 -13.03 1.37
N ILE A 164 19.46 -14.32 1.25
CA ILE A 164 18.52 -15.35 0.83
C ILE A 164 17.29 -15.38 1.76
N GLU A 165 17.40 -15.10 3.06
CA GLU A 165 16.22 -15.10 3.94
C GLU A 165 15.21 -13.98 3.55
N ARG A 166 15.69 -12.91 2.92
CA ARG A 166 14.90 -11.75 2.46
C ARG A 166 14.45 -11.85 1.00
N TRP A 167 14.81 -12.91 0.28
CA TRP A 167 14.44 -13.10 -1.13
C TRP A 167 12.94 -12.90 -1.44
N PRO A 168 11.98 -13.26 -0.56
CA PRO A 168 10.56 -13.00 -0.77
C PRO A 168 10.20 -11.51 -0.90
N LEU A 169 10.82 -10.65 -0.08
CA LEU A 169 10.58 -9.20 -0.12
C LEU A 169 11.11 -8.60 -1.41
N VAL A 170 12.34 -8.94 -1.78
CA VAL A 170 12.99 -8.52 -3.03
C VAL A 170 12.17 -8.96 -4.25
N ASN A 171 11.67 -10.19 -4.26
CA ASN A 171 10.81 -10.73 -5.31
C ASN A 171 9.50 -9.93 -5.47
N GLU A 172 8.83 -9.58 -4.37
CA GLU A 172 7.62 -8.75 -4.42
C GLU A 172 7.93 -7.30 -4.83
N THR A 173 9.07 -6.72 -4.43
CA THR A 173 9.56 -5.42 -4.88
C THR A 173 9.80 -5.41 -6.40
N LEU A 174 10.55 -6.38 -6.95
CA LEU A 174 10.81 -6.48 -8.39
C LEU A 174 9.51 -6.70 -9.19
N LYS A 175 8.57 -7.49 -8.67
CA LYS A 175 7.21 -7.58 -9.25
C LYS A 175 6.47 -6.25 -9.20
N ALA A 176 6.54 -5.50 -8.11
CA ALA A 176 5.88 -4.19 -7.99
C ALA A 176 6.43 -3.19 -9.01
N LEU A 177 7.75 -3.14 -9.21
CA LEU A 177 8.38 -2.32 -10.26
C LEU A 177 7.89 -2.72 -11.65
N ARG A 178 7.90 -4.02 -11.96
CA ARG A 178 7.46 -4.59 -13.24
C ARG A 178 5.99 -4.29 -13.54
N HIS A 179 5.09 -4.49 -12.57
CA HIS A 179 3.66 -4.18 -12.73
C HIS A 179 3.37 -2.67 -12.77
N GLY A 180 4.15 -1.85 -12.04
CA GLY A 180 4.07 -0.39 -12.07
C GLY A 180 4.63 0.25 -13.35
N GLY A 181 5.19 -0.54 -14.27
CA GLY A 181 5.83 -0.04 -15.48
C GLY A 181 7.11 0.76 -15.21
N ILE A 182 7.79 0.49 -14.09
CA ILE A 182 9.03 1.15 -13.68
C ILE A 182 10.21 0.30 -14.16
N VAL A 183 11.08 0.92 -14.95
CA VAL A 183 12.27 0.32 -15.55
C VAL A 183 13.47 0.50 -14.62
N ILE A 184 14.31 -0.50 -14.51
CA ILE A 184 15.54 -0.45 -13.69
C ILE A 184 16.66 0.21 -14.50
N ALA A 185 17.37 1.14 -13.88
CA ALA A 185 18.49 1.83 -14.50
C ALA A 185 19.60 0.82 -14.88
N GLY A 186 20.03 0.88 -16.14
CA GLY A 186 21.04 -0.02 -16.70
C GLY A 186 20.50 -1.30 -17.33
N SER A 187 19.32 -1.81 -16.93
CA SER A 187 18.83 -3.13 -17.37
C SER A 187 18.51 -3.21 -18.87
N GLY A 188 18.34 -2.06 -19.53
CA GLY A 188 18.09 -1.97 -20.96
C GLY A 188 16.75 -2.59 -21.33
N SER A 189 16.79 -3.75 -21.98
CA SER A 189 15.60 -4.56 -22.30
C SER A 189 15.55 -5.91 -21.57
N ARG A 190 16.40 -6.11 -20.55
CA ARG A 190 16.40 -7.34 -19.73
C ARG A 190 15.26 -7.28 -18.70
N ASP A 191 14.56 -8.40 -18.51
CA ASP A 191 13.61 -8.58 -17.41
C ASP A 191 14.40 -8.92 -16.14
N ALA A 192 14.63 -7.91 -15.29
CA ALA A 192 15.42 -8.06 -14.06
C ALA A 192 14.80 -9.05 -13.06
N LEU A 193 13.47 -9.24 -13.08
CA LEU A 193 12.82 -10.26 -12.26
C LEU A 193 13.19 -11.67 -12.75
N ALA A 194 13.28 -11.88 -14.06
CA ALA A 194 13.74 -13.15 -14.61
C ALA A 194 15.23 -13.42 -14.30
N GLY A 195 16.07 -12.37 -14.37
CA GLY A 195 17.48 -12.46 -13.97
C GLY A 195 17.66 -12.81 -12.49
N TYR A 196 16.91 -12.15 -11.60
CA TYR A 196 16.93 -12.45 -10.16
C TYR A 196 16.48 -13.88 -9.84
N LEU A 197 15.44 -14.39 -10.50
CA LEU A 197 14.99 -15.77 -10.31
C LEU A 197 16.02 -16.79 -10.84
N ALA A 198 16.80 -16.46 -11.87
CA ALA A 198 17.91 -17.30 -12.33
C ALA A 198 19.04 -17.35 -11.28
N TYR A 199 19.47 -16.19 -10.77
CA TYR A 199 20.46 -16.06 -9.69
C TYR A 199 20.06 -16.87 -8.44
N LEU A 200 18.80 -16.75 -7.98
CA LEU A 200 18.30 -17.56 -6.85
C LEU A 200 18.31 -19.08 -7.15
N SER A 201 18.04 -19.47 -8.39
CA SER A 201 18.09 -20.88 -8.80
C SER A 201 19.52 -21.43 -8.87
N GLU A 202 20.52 -20.59 -9.18
CA GLU A 202 21.94 -20.96 -9.16
C GLU A 202 22.46 -21.10 -7.73
N LEU A 203 21.98 -20.28 -6.80
CA LEU A 203 22.17 -20.43 -5.35
C LEU A 203 21.40 -21.61 -4.73
N GLY A 204 20.58 -22.33 -5.51
CA GLY A 204 19.85 -23.52 -5.07
C GLY A 204 18.60 -23.25 -4.21
N VAL A 205 18.03 -22.05 -4.27
CA VAL A 205 16.79 -21.68 -3.56
C VAL A 205 15.59 -22.41 -4.18
N ASP A 206 14.76 -23.07 -3.35
CA ASP A 206 13.52 -23.69 -3.84
C ASP A 206 12.44 -22.64 -4.16
N LEU A 207 12.35 -22.30 -5.44
CA LEU A 207 11.35 -21.38 -5.97
C LEU A 207 9.95 -21.99 -6.09
N MET A 208 9.76 -23.32 -5.97
CA MET A 208 8.45 -23.96 -6.16
C MET A 208 7.48 -23.60 -5.02
N GLY A 209 7.93 -23.65 -3.77
CA GLY A 209 7.08 -23.36 -2.60
C GLY A 209 6.48 -21.95 -2.59
N HIS A 210 7.10 -20.98 -3.26
CA HIS A 210 6.60 -19.60 -3.31
C HIS A 210 5.62 -19.33 -4.48
N ARG A 211 5.52 -20.25 -5.45
CA ARG A 211 4.58 -20.14 -6.58
C ARG A 211 3.14 -20.39 -6.15
N GLU A 212 2.94 -21.22 -5.11
CA GLU A 212 1.62 -21.67 -4.68
C GLU A 212 0.93 -20.70 -3.71
N ALA A 213 1.70 -19.94 -2.92
CA ALA A 213 1.18 -19.08 -1.83
C ALA A 213 0.27 -17.92 -2.26
N ARG A 214 0.20 -17.56 -3.55
CA ARG A 214 -0.72 -16.54 -4.11
C ARG A 214 -1.43 -16.98 -5.39
N GLY A 215 -1.46 -18.28 -5.67
CA GLY A 215 -1.98 -18.87 -6.91
C GLY A 215 -3.44 -19.34 -6.89
N SER A 216 -4.33 -18.75 -6.08
CA SER A 216 -5.74 -19.18 -5.97
C SER A 216 -6.74 -18.01 -5.80
N ALA A 217 -6.77 -17.10 -6.78
CA ALA A 217 -7.80 -16.06 -6.88
C ALA A 217 -8.00 -15.53 -8.32
N CYS A 218 -8.07 -16.40 -9.32
CA CYS A 218 -8.55 -16.06 -10.65
C CYS A 218 -9.22 -17.28 -11.29
N GLY A 219 -10.53 -17.21 -11.52
CA GLY A 219 -11.25 -18.26 -12.23
C GLY A 219 -10.96 -18.19 -13.72
N SER A 220 -10.17 -19.13 -14.24
CA SER A 220 -9.97 -19.29 -15.69
C SER A 220 -11.21 -19.89 -16.32
N VAL A 221 -12.23 -19.05 -16.58
CA VAL A 221 -13.26 -19.35 -17.58
C VAL A 221 -12.67 -19.10 -18.97
N ASP A 222 -11.90 -20.06 -19.46
CA ASP A 222 -11.72 -20.29 -20.89
C ASP A 222 -11.36 -21.77 -21.13
N GLY A 223 -11.97 -22.36 -22.15
CA GLY A 223 -12.15 -23.81 -22.25
C GLY A 223 -10.93 -24.60 -22.72
N GLY A 224 -10.62 -25.69 -22.01
CA GLY A 224 -9.71 -26.74 -22.44
C GLY A 224 -10.16 -28.08 -21.83
N GLY A 225 -10.77 -28.95 -22.65
CA GLY A 225 -11.50 -30.11 -22.15
C GLY A 225 -10.62 -31.20 -21.52
N CYS A 226 -10.99 -31.66 -20.33
CA CYS A 226 -10.48 -32.90 -19.75
C CYS A 226 -11.39 -34.06 -20.18
N CYS A 227 -11.09 -34.67 -21.32
CA CYS A 227 -11.77 -35.89 -21.78
C CYS A 227 -11.04 -37.13 -21.26
N GLY A 228 -11.70 -37.92 -20.41
CA GLY A 228 -11.21 -39.22 -19.95
C GLY A 228 -11.68 -40.40 -20.80
N GLY A 229 -11.08 -41.57 -20.55
CA GLY A 229 -11.29 -42.84 -21.25
C GLY A 229 -9.95 -43.38 -21.77
N HIS A 230 -9.57 -44.65 -21.65
CA HIS A 230 -10.25 -45.90 -21.23
C HIS A 230 -9.39 -46.56 -20.09
N GLU A 231 -9.58 -47.75 -19.51
CA GLU A 231 -10.57 -48.84 -19.61
C GLU A 231 -10.52 -49.78 -18.39
N SER A 232 -11.67 -50.32 -17.97
CA SER A 232 -11.96 -51.77 -17.78
C SER A 232 -13.24 -51.99 -16.93
N GLU A 233 -14.11 -52.91 -17.36
CA GLU A 233 -15.37 -53.30 -16.69
C GLU A 233 -15.15 -54.31 -15.52
N PRO A 234 -16.20 -54.88 -14.89
CA PRO A 234 -17.28 -54.22 -14.15
C PRO A 234 -17.45 -54.81 -12.73
N ALA A 235 -18.02 -54.04 -11.79
CA ALA A 235 -18.57 -54.60 -10.55
C ALA A 235 -19.79 -53.82 -10.06
N ALA A 236 -20.88 -54.53 -9.77
CA ALA A 236 -22.13 -53.92 -9.33
C ALA A 236 -22.03 -53.39 -7.88
N SER A 237 -22.49 -52.15 -7.66
CA SER A 237 -22.89 -51.67 -6.33
C SER A 237 -23.97 -50.59 -6.45
N SER A 238 -24.96 -50.66 -5.58
CA SER A 238 -26.16 -49.83 -5.58
C SER A 238 -25.92 -48.43 -5.00
N GLY A 239 -26.35 -47.38 -5.70
CA GLY A 239 -26.29 -46.00 -5.21
C GLY A 239 -27.11 -45.04 -6.07
N GLY A 240 -28.44 -45.10 -5.97
CA GLY A 240 -29.33 -44.26 -6.78
C GLY A 240 -29.46 -42.83 -6.27
N CYS A 241 -28.88 -41.85 -6.98
CA CYS A 241 -29.24 -40.44 -6.83
C CYS A 241 -30.42 -40.11 -7.76
N GLY A 242 -31.62 -39.97 -7.18
CA GLY A 242 -32.83 -39.66 -7.93
C GLY A 242 -32.93 -38.17 -8.30
N CYS A 243 -32.68 -37.83 -9.55
CA CYS A 243 -33.06 -36.53 -10.11
C CYS A 243 -34.56 -36.51 -10.42
N GLY A 244 -35.37 -36.03 -9.47
CA GLY A 244 -36.81 -35.88 -9.65
C GLY A 244 -37.15 -34.73 -10.61
N SER A 245 -37.65 -35.06 -11.80
CA SER A 245 -38.18 -34.11 -12.77
C SER A 245 -39.68 -33.86 -12.56
N GLY A 246 -40.09 -32.61 -12.49
CA GLY A 246 -41.49 -32.17 -12.46
C GLY A 246 -41.58 -30.75 -11.88
N GLY A 247 -42.47 -29.88 -12.34
CA GLY A 247 -43.46 -29.98 -13.42
C GLY A 247 -44.26 -28.68 -13.46
N CYS A 248 -44.61 -28.18 -14.64
CA CYS A 248 -45.26 -26.87 -14.80
C CYS A 248 -46.75 -26.88 -14.39
N GLY A 249 -47.21 -25.79 -13.79
CA GLY A 249 -48.64 -25.52 -13.52
C GLY A 249 -48.85 -24.06 -13.12
N SER A 250 -49.74 -23.37 -13.83
CA SER A 250 -50.07 -21.95 -13.65
C SER A 250 -51.43 -21.76 -12.96
N ASP A 251 -51.72 -20.50 -12.58
CA ASP A 251 -53.07 -19.96 -12.24
C ASP A 251 -53.68 -20.45 -10.91
N SER A 252 -54.50 -19.70 -10.16
CA SER A 252 -54.78 -18.25 -10.08
C SER A 252 -55.66 -17.95 -8.83
N VAL A 253 -55.94 -16.67 -8.53
CA VAL A 253 -57.03 -16.16 -7.64
C VAL A 253 -56.93 -16.38 -6.10
N SER A 254 -56.60 -15.26 -5.42
CA SER A 254 -57.31 -14.56 -4.32
C SER A 254 -58.14 -15.24 -3.20
N THR A 255 -58.21 -14.47 -2.10
CA THR A 255 -59.28 -14.35 -1.06
C THR A 255 -59.35 -15.33 0.13
N GLU A 256 -58.83 -14.82 1.25
CA GLU A 256 -59.54 -14.58 2.53
C GLU A 256 -60.18 -15.70 3.41
N GLN A 257 -59.62 -15.78 4.62
CA GLN A 257 -60.29 -15.83 5.94
C GLN A 257 -60.86 -17.16 6.53
N HIS A 258 -60.81 -17.17 7.88
CA HIS A 258 -61.32 -18.13 8.88
C HIS A 258 -60.66 -19.53 8.92
N ALA A 259 -59.94 -19.97 9.98
CA ALA A 259 -60.00 -19.82 11.45
C ALA A 259 -60.81 -20.92 12.18
N HIS A 260 -60.39 -21.19 13.42
CA HIS A 260 -60.81 -22.21 14.39
C HIS A 260 -60.17 -23.60 14.23
N SER A 261 -59.78 -24.34 15.26
CA SER A 261 -59.46 -24.12 16.69
C SER A 261 -59.41 -25.53 17.30
N GLU A 262 -58.36 -25.88 18.05
CA GLU A 262 -58.38 -26.58 19.36
C GLU A 262 -57.05 -27.33 19.64
N GLY A 263 -56.72 -27.49 20.93
CA GLY A 263 -55.53 -28.23 21.40
C GLY A 263 -54.36 -27.33 21.82
N GLY A 264 -54.43 -26.73 23.02
CA GLY A 264 -53.41 -25.80 23.51
C GLY A 264 -52.60 -26.25 24.72
N CYS A 265 -51.71 -25.36 25.15
CA CYS A 265 -51.00 -25.30 26.43
C CYS A 265 -49.90 -26.36 26.68
N CYS A 266 -48.75 -26.03 27.29
CA CYS A 266 -48.22 -24.74 27.78
C CYS A 266 -46.68 -24.78 27.51
N GLY A 267 -45.99 -23.74 27.06
CA GLY A 267 -45.74 -22.45 27.72
C GLY A 267 -44.24 -22.36 28.06
N GLY A 268 -43.54 -21.22 27.97
CA GLY A 268 -43.92 -19.93 27.39
C GLY A 268 -42.83 -18.87 27.60
N HIS A 269 -42.79 -17.88 26.68
CA HIS A 269 -42.18 -16.54 26.81
C HIS A 269 -40.64 -16.47 27.01
N ASN A 270 -39.81 -15.98 26.07
CA ASN A 270 -39.91 -14.78 25.20
C ASN A 270 -39.93 -13.48 26.04
N SER A 271 -39.29 -12.35 25.69
CA SER A 271 -38.80 -11.86 24.38
C SER A 271 -37.60 -10.91 24.60
N ALA A 272 -36.59 -10.86 23.72
CA ALA A 272 -36.47 -9.99 22.53
C ALA A 272 -36.16 -8.49 22.81
N GLN A 273 -35.25 -7.93 22.00
CA GLN A 273 -34.81 -6.52 21.97
C GLN A 273 -35.88 -5.62 21.27
N PRO A 274 -35.74 -4.27 21.14
CA PRO A 274 -34.70 -3.63 20.29
C PRO A 274 -34.20 -2.21 20.71
N VAL A 275 -33.42 -1.63 19.80
CA VAL A 275 -32.65 -0.37 19.82
C VAL A 275 -33.50 0.91 19.74
N GLU A 276 -33.08 2.00 20.40
CA GLU A 276 -33.27 3.38 19.89
C GLU A 276 -32.17 4.36 20.38
N THR A 277 -31.96 5.45 19.63
CA THR A 277 -30.78 6.36 19.70
C THR A 277 -30.97 7.62 20.58
N PRO A 278 -29.90 8.34 20.99
CA PRO A 278 -29.93 9.24 22.15
C PRO A 278 -30.08 10.75 21.86
N LYS A 279 -30.57 11.51 22.86
CA LYS A 279 -30.35 12.97 23.03
C LYS A 279 -30.39 13.33 24.54
N PRO A 280 -29.60 14.30 25.05
CA PRO A 280 -29.27 14.36 26.48
C PRO A 280 -30.18 15.28 27.31
N ALA A 281 -30.13 15.10 28.63
CA ALA A 281 -30.65 16.04 29.63
C ALA A 281 -29.65 16.17 30.80
N ALA A 282 -29.57 17.37 31.36
CA ALA A 282 -28.63 17.71 32.43
C ALA A 282 -29.25 17.57 33.82
N SER A 283 -28.39 17.28 34.81
CA SER A 283 -28.52 17.69 36.20
C SER A 283 -27.10 17.93 36.73
N GLY A 284 -26.81 18.83 37.67
CA GLY A 284 -27.72 19.65 38.47
C GLY A 284 -27.14 19.79 39.87
N GLY A 285 -26.01 20.50 39.99
CA GLY A 285 -25.29 20.68 41.26
C GLY A 285 -25.31 22.14 41.71
N CYS A 286 -25.93 22.41 42.86
CA CYS A 286 -25.98 23.75 43.46
C CYS A 286 -24.61 24.18 44.04
N GLY A 287 -24.26 25.44 43.85
CA GLY A 287 -23.12 26.09 44.50
C GLY A 287 -23.35 27.59 44.64
N CYS A 288 -23.92 28.02 45.77
CA CYS A 288 -24.10 29.43 46.08
C CYS A 288 -22.77 30.03 46.57
N GLY A 289 -22.26 31.07 45.91
CA GLY A 289 -21.05 31.79 46.30
C GLY A 289 -21.18 33.29 45.99
N SER A 290 -21.22 34.11 47.03
CA SER A 290 -21.50 35.55 46.95
C SER A 290 -20.23 36.42 46.89
N GLY A 291 -20.26 37.46 46.07
CA GLY A 291 -19.26 38.54 46.02
C GLY A 291 -18.77 38.81 44.58
N GLY A 292 -18.57 40.05 44.14
CA GLY A 292 -18.88 41.34 44.75
C GLY A 292 -18.61 42.45 43.73
N CYS A 293 -19.50 43.42 43.60
CA CYS A 293 -19.35 44.53 42.66
C CYS A 293 -18.46 45.64 43.24
N GLY A 294 -17.28 45.83 42.64
CA GLY A 294 -16.40 46.97 42.92
C GLY A 294 -16.58 48.07 41.88
N SER A 295 -16.97 49.27 42.31
CA SER A 295 -17.02 50.46 41.47
C SER A 295 -15.72 51.26 41.58
N ALA A 296 -15.20 51.70 40.43
CA ALA A 296 -14.34 52.89 40.28
C ALA A 296 -14.46 53.38 38.83
#